data_AF-A0A1I1M1A3-F1
#
_entry.id   AF-A0A1I1M1A3-F1
#
_cell.length_a   1.000
_cell.length_b   1.000
_cell.length_c   1.000
_cell.angle_alpha   90.00
_cell.angle_beta   90.00
_cell.angle_gamma   90.00
#
_symmetry.space_group_name_H-M   'P 1'
#
loop_
_entity.id
_entity.type
_entity.pdbx_description
1 polymer ?
#
loop_
_entity_poly.entity_id
_entity_poly.type
_entity_poly.pdbx_seq_one_letter_code
_entity_poly.pdbx_strand_id
1 'polypeptide(L)'
;MIFSNKLSKLLTVVFTVAAMTFLAGCNDVKYDKEFKSESPSGEKTVTVKVDHVSRPDVFYNDECIFEYSGSGFSETVYWNIEWISENEIRLYHNSYEGEDYSIEIPDE
;
A
#
# COMPACT_ATOMS: atom_id res chain seq x y z
N MET A 1 -45.96 -14.46 -26.97
CA MET A 1 -44.67 -14.86 -26.40
C MET A 1 -43.62 -13.75 -26.57
N ILE A 2 -43.88 -12.54 -26.04
CA ILE A 2 -43.02 -11.33 -26.24
C ILE A 2 -42.50 -10.77 -24.89
N PHE A 3 -43.17 -11.09 -23.78
CA PHE A 3 -42.82 -10.60 -22.44
C PHE A 3 -41.54 -11.21 -21.84
N SER A 4 -41.23 -12.47 -22.19
CA SER A 4 -40.04 -13.17 -21.66
C SER A 4 -38.73 -12.49 -22.06
N ASN A 5 -38.67 -11.93 -23.29
CA ASN A 5 -37.46 -11.32 -23.84
C ASN A 5 -37.13 -9.96 -23.18
N LYS A 6 -38.13 -9.21 -22.72
CA LYS A 6 -37.90 -7.93 -22.00
C LYS A 6 -37.46 -8.15 -20.56
N LEU A 7 -38.08 -9.11 -19.86
CA LEU A 7 -37.71 -9.46 -18.48
C LEU A 7 -36.31 -10.09 -18.42
N SER A 8 -35.99 -10.98 -19.37
CA SER A 8 -34.65 -11.56 -19.50
C SER A 8 -33.58 -10.50 -19.78
N LYS A 9 -33.83 -9.56 -20.71
CA LYS A 9 -32.91 -8.44 -20.97
C LYS A 9 -32.72 -7.53 -19.76
N LEU A 10 -33.80 -7.25 -19.02
CA LEU A 10 -33.73 -6.45 -17.78
C LEU A 10 -32.89 -7.16 -16.72
N LEU A 11 -33.10 -8.46 -16.53
CA LEU A 11 -32.31 -9.31 -15.63
C LEU A 11 -30.83 -9.33 -16.04
N THR A 12 -30.53 -9.50 -17.32
CA THR A 12 -29.15 -9.47 -17.82
C THR A 12 -28.49 -8.12 -17.54
N VAL A 13 -29.19 -7.00 -17.79
CA VAL A 13 -28.67 -5.66 -17.49
C VAL A 13 -28.40 -5.49 -15.99
N VAL A 14 -29.33 -5.88 -15.13
CA VAL A 14 -29.16 -5.80 -13.67
C VAL A 14 -27.98 -6.66 -13.19
N PHE A 15 -27.83 -7.88 -13.70
CA PHE A 15 -26.68 -8.73 -13.38
C PHE A 15 -25.35 -8.12 -13.87
N THR A 16 -25.32 -7.54 -15.08
CA THR A 16 -24.10 -6.89 -15.58
C THR A 16 -23.72 -5.64 -14.78
N VAL A 17 -24.70 -4.82 -14.38
CA VAL A 17 -24.45 -3.63 -13.55
C VAL A 17 -24.01 -4.04 -12.15
N ALA A 18 -24.67 -5.03 -11.53
CA ALA A 18 -24.25 -5.57 -10.24
C ALA A 18 -22.81 -6.12 -10.29
N ALA A 19 -22.47 -6.91 -11.32
CA ALA A 19 -21.11 -7.44 -11.51
C ALA A 19 -20.05 -6.33 -11.67
N MET A 20 -20.36 -5.24 -12.39
CA MET A 20 -19.45 -4.08 -12.51
C MET A 20 -19.29 -3.35 -11.17
N THR A 21 -20.35 -3.26 -10.35
CA THR A 21 -20.24 -2.64 -9.01
C THR A 21 -19.46 -3.49 -8.01
N PHE A 22 -19.47 -4.83 -8.13
CA PHE A 22 -18.65 -5.71 -7.28
C PHE A 22 -17.15 -5.65 -7.63
N LEU A 23 -16.81 -5.33 -8.88
CA LEU A 23 -15.42 -5.15 -9.31
C LEU A 23 -14.86 -3.75 -9.00
N ALA A 24 -15.70 -2.82 -8.54
CA ALA A 24 -15.31 -1.52 -8.03
C ALA A 24 -14.97 -1.53 -6.52
N GLY A 25 -14.66 -2.71 -5.97
CA GLY A 25 -14.04 -2.83 -4.65
C GLY A 25 -12.69 -2.10 -4.65
N CYS A 26 -12.54 -1.16 -3.73
CA CYS A 26 -11.45 -0.18 -3.68
C CYS A 26 -10.04 -0.78 -3.84
N ASN A 27 -9.20 -0.02 -4.54
CA ASN A 27 -7.86 -0.32 -5.07
C ASN A 27 -6.74 -0.57 -4.02
N ASP A 28 -7.02 -1.18 -2.86
CA ASP A 28 -5.96 -1.53 -1.89
C ASP A 28 -5.25 -2.86 -2.21
N VAL A 29 -5.24 -3.29 -3.48
CA VAL A 29 -4.63 -4.57 -3.90
C VAL A 29 -3.10 -4.48 -3.96
N LYS A 30 -2.51 -3.29 -3.79
CA LYS A 30 -1.04 -3.12 -3.85
C LYS A 30 -0.35 -3.73 -2.63
N TYR A 31 -0.90 -3.55 -1.43
CA TYR A 31 -0.20 -3.84 -0.18
C TYR A 31 -0.82 -4.99 0.61
N ASP A 32 0.02 -5.89 1.09
CA ASP A 32 -0.39 -7.07 1.88
C ASP A 32 -0.18 -6.86 3.38
N LYS A 33 0.76 -5.99 3.75
CA LYS A 33 1.16 -5.74 5.13
C LYS A 33 1.37 -4.25 5.35
N GLU A 34 1.04 -3.79 6.56
CA GLU A 34 1.35 -2.44 7.00
C GLU A 34 1.83 -2.44 8.45
N PHE A 35 2.70 -1.49 8.79
CA PHE A 35 3.09 -1.21 10.17
C PHE A 35 3.39 0.28 10.34
N LYS A 36 3.23 0.76 11.57
CA LYS A 36 3.42 2.16 11.94
C LYS A 36 4.63 2.32 12.84
N SER A 37 5.30 3.47 12.73
CA SER A 37 6.38 3.86 13.62
C SER A 37 6.22 5.33 13.99
N GLU A 38 6.41 5.63 15.28
CA GLU A 38 6.26 6.97 15.86
C GLU A 38 7.63 7.59 16.08
N SER A 39 7.73 8.91 15.87
CA SER A 39 8.94 9.68 16.11
C SER A 39 9.33 9.66 17.59
N PRO A 40 10.57 10.04 17.95
CA PRO A 40 11.02 10.01 19.34
C PRO A 40 10.14 10.85 20.29
N SER A 41 9.59 11.97 19.80
CA SER A 41 8.60 12.78 20.52
C SER A 41 7.18 12.21 20.51
N GLY A 42 6.86 11.34 19.54
CA GLY A 42 5.51 10.84 19.26
C GLY A 42 4.64 11.79 18.44
N GLU A 43 5.17 12.93 17.98
CA GLU A 43 4.39 13.91 17.20
C GLU A 43 4.19 13.49 15.74
N LYS A 44 5.15 12.75 15.17
CA LYS A 44 5.08 12.27 13.78
C LYS A 44 4.91 10.76 13.74
N THR A 45 4.08 10.27 12.82
CA THR A 45 3.88 8.84 12.59
C THR A 45 4.05 8.53 11.12
N VAL A 46 4.93 7.58 10.80
CA VAL A 46 5.07 7.03 9.45
C VAL A 46 4.38 5.68 9.36
N THR A 47 3.82 5.38 8.20
CA THR A 47 3.25 4.06 7.88
C THR A 47 4.07 3.44 6.77
N VAL A 48 4.61 2.24 7.01
CA VAL A 48 5.24 1.43 5.96
C VAL A 48 4.21 0.45 5.46
N LYS A 49 4.01 0.44 4.14
CA LYS A 49 3.18 -0.54 3.47
C LYS A 49 4.07 -1.42 2.60
N VAL A 50 3.87 -2.72 2.67
CA VAL A 50 4.69 -3.70 1.96
C VAL A 50 3.80 -4.51 1.03
N ASP A 51 4.20 -4.61 -0.23
CA ASP A 51 3.46 -5.36 -1.24
C ASP A 51 3.71 -6.87 -1.21
N HIS A 52 3.01 -7.60 -2.07
CA HIS A 52 3.07 -9.06 -2.19
C HIS A 52 4.44 -9.62 -2.62
N VAL A 53 5.35 -8.78 -3.12
CA VAL A 53 6.75 -9.14 -3.44
C VAL A 53 7.76 -8.47 -2.51
N SER A 54 7.31 -8.11 -1.30
CA SER A 54 8.11 -7.55 -0.21
C SER A 54 8.76 -6.18 -0.48
N ARG A 55 8.23 -5.37 -1.39
CA ARG A 55 8.70 -3.99 -1.62
C ARG A 55 8.05 -3.02 -0.64
N PRO A 56 8.81 -2.15 0.04
CA PRO A 56 8.27 -1.19 1.00
C PRO A 56 7.97 0.16 0.35
N ASP A 57 6.87 0.79 0.70
CA ASP A 57 6.65 2.21 0.48
C ASP A 57 6.40 2.88 1.83
N VAL A 58 6.89 4.11 2.01
CA VAL A 58 6.72 4.88 3.26
C VAL A 58 5.75 6.03 3.04
N PHE A 59 4.79 6.13 3.95
CA PHE A 59 3.76 7.14 3.96
C PHE A 59 3.85 8.01 5.21
N TYR A 60 3.58 9.30 5.04
CA TYR A 60 3.38 10.26 6.11
C TYR A 60 2.11 11.05 5.80
N ASN A 61 1.19 11.17 6.76
CA ASN A 61 -0.13 11.81 6.55
C ASN A 61 -0.89 11.29 5.31
N ASP A 62 -0.86 9.98 5.09
CA ASP A 62 -1.43 9.28 3.92
C ASP A 62 -0.81 9.64 2.56
N GLU A 63 0.25 10.45 2.53
CA GLU A 63 1.03 10.76 1.33
C GLU A 63 2.27 9.86 1.23
N CYS A 64 2.55 9.34 0.03
CA CYS A 64 3.74 8.53 -0.22
C CYS A 64 4.96 9.45 -0.29
N ILE A 65 5.86 9.35 0.69
CA ILE A 65 7.10 10.13 0.78
C ILE A 65 8.31 9.35 0.27
N PHE A 66 8.19 8.03 0.16
CA PHE A 66 9.20 7.16 -0.40
C PHE A 66 8.54 5.99 -1.12
N GLU A 67 8.88 5.82 -2.40
CA GLU A 67 8.49 4.65 -3.20
C GLU A 67 9.72 3.84 -3.54
N TYR A 68 9.68 2.54 -3.26
CA TYR A 68 10.78 1.65 -3.57
C TYR A 68 10.87 1.36 -5.07
N SER A 69 12.02 1.67 -5.65
CA SER A 69 12.25 1.56 -7.10
C SER A 69 12.85 0.23 -7.54
N GLY A 70 13.29 -0.62 -6.60
CA GLY A 70 13.90 -1.91 -6.90
C GLY A 70 12.90 -2.97 -7.36
N SER A 71 13.46 -4.11 -7.76
CA SER A 71 12.66 -5.30 -8.04
C SER A 71 12.11 -5.92 -6.75
N GLY A 72 11.08 -6.75 -6.87
CA GLY A 72 10.60 -7.54 -5.74
C GLY A 72 11.61 -8.56 -5.27
N PHE A 73 11.45 -9.02 -4.03
CA PHE A 73 12.28 -10.04 -3.42
C PHE A 73 11.68 -11.42 -3.64
N SER A 74 12.54 -12.42 -3.89
CA SER A 74 12.11 -13.81 -4.07
C SER A 74 11.66 -14.48 -2.77
N GLU A 75 12.01 -13.89 -1.63
CA GLU A 75 11.62 -14.32 -0.30
C GLU A 75 10.79 -13.25 0.42
N THR A 76 10.16 -13.64 1.52
CA THR A 76 9.49 -12.67 2.40
C THR A 76 10.53 -11.86 3.16
N VAL A 77 10.59 -10.56 2.89
CA VAL A 77 11.50 -9.62 3.55
C VAL A 77 10.76 -8.81 4.62
N TYR A 78 11.43 -8.56 5.74
CA TYR A 78 10.93 -7.73 6.83
C TYR A 78 11.78 -6.46 6.94
N TRP A 79 11.14 -5.32 6.74
CA TRP A 79 11.77 -4.01 6.81
C TRP A 79 11.80 -3.49 8.24
N ASN A 80 12.89 -2.83 8.60
CA ASN A 80 13.09 -2.16 9.88
C ASN A 80 13.03 -0.65 9.66
N ILE A 81 12.48 0.05 10.64
CA ILE A 81 12.56 1.51 10.73
C ILE A 81 13.36 1.87 11.98
N GLU A 82 14.23 2.85 11.82
CA GLU A 82 14.90 3.55 12.91
C GLU A 82 14.72 5.05 12.72
N TRP A 83 14.28 5.76 13.77
CA TRP A 83 14.23 7.22 13.74
C TRP A 83 15.60 7.78 14.08
N ILE A 84 16.20 8.51 13.14
CA ILE A 84 17.50 9.17 13.30
C ILE A 84 17.33 10.54 13.99
N SER A 85 16.22 11.22 13.68
CA SER A 85 15.79 12.47 14.32
C SER A 85 14.26 12.57 14.30
N GLU A 86 13.68 13.71 14.68
CA GLU A 86 12.22 13.93 14.51
C GLU A 86 11.78 13.97 13.04
N ASN A 87 12.70 14.29 12.13
CA ASN A 87 12.40 14.53 10.71
C ASN A 87 13.14 13.59 9.77
N GLU A 88 13.80 12.56 10.29
CA GLU A 88 14.57 11.64 9.47
C GLU A 88 14.43 10.22 10.01
N ILE A 89 14.11 9.31 9.08
CA ILE A 89 14.08 7.87 9.35
C ILE A 89 15.10 7.15 8.48
N ARG A 90 15.54 6.00 8.97
CA ARG A 90 16.29 5.01 8.21
C ARG A 90 15.42 3.77 8.01
N LEU A 91 15.19 3.40 6.77
CA LEU A 91 14.48 2.20 6.34
C LEU A 91 15.50 1.19 5.83
N TYR A 92 15.57 0.01 6.43
CA TYR A 92 16.59 -0.98 6.05
C TYR A 92 16.16 -2.42 6.32
N HIS A 93 16.84 -3.38 5.68
CA HIS A 93 16.72 -4.79 6.00
C HIS A 93 18.10 -5.48 6.08
N ASN A 94 18.25 -6.36 7.06
CA ASN A 94 19.55 -6.92 7.46
C ASN A 94 20.17 -7.92 6.47
N SER A 95 19.38 -8.56 5.60
CA SER A 95 19.89 -9.68 4.78
C SER A 95 20.36 -9.30 3.38
N TYR A 96 20.11 -8.07 2.93
CA TYR A 96 20.52 -7.60 1.59
C TYR A 96 21.38 -6.34 1.71
N GLU A 97 22.66 -6.47 1.34
CA GLU A 97 23.56 -5.32 1.26
C GLU A 97 23.09 -4.35 0.17
N GLY A 98 22.89 -3.07 0.52
CA GLY A 98 22.42 -2.02 -0.39
C GLY A 98 20.97 -1.58 -0.18
N GLU A 99 20.21 -2.30 0.64
CA GLU A 99 18.81 -1.99 0.99
C GLU A 99 18.75 -1.17 2.28
N ASP A 100 19.27 0.05 2.22
CA ASP A 100 19.41 0.99 3.35
C ASP A 100 19.17 2.43 2.88
N TYR A 101 18.08 3.02 3.35
CA TYR A 101 17.56 4.28 2.85
C TYR A 101 17.37 5.28 4.00
N SER A 102 18.00 6.45 3.89
CA SER A 102 17.62 7.62 4.70
C SER A 102 16.51 8.39 3.98
N ILE A 103 15.45 8.70 4.71
CA ILE A 103 14.23 9.33 4.22
C ILE A 103 13.91 10.52 5.12
N GLU A 104 13.85 11.71 4.53
CA GLU A 104 13.42 12.93 5.21
C GLU A 104 11.89 12.98 5.28
N ILE A 105 11.37 13.29 6.47
CA ILE A 105 9.95 13.52 6.71
C ILE A 105 9.66 15.01 6.45
N PRO A 106 8.72 15.34 5.55
CA PRO A 106 8.40 16.73 5.29
C PRO A 106 7.91 17.45 6.55
N ASP A 107 8.20 18.74 6.63
CA ASP A 107 7.57 19.63 7.61
C ASP A 107 6.10 19.90 7.19
N GLU A 108 5.24 20.17 8.17
CA GLU A 108 3.82 20.50 7.94
C GLU A 108 3.61 21.84 7.21
#